data_AF-A0A0D7K7T5-F1
#
_entry.id   AF-A0A0D7K7T5-F1
#
_cell.length_a   1.000
_cell.length_b   1.000
_cell.length_c   1.000
_cell.angle_alpha   90.00
_cell.angle_beta   90.00
_cell.angle_gamma   90.00
#
_symmetry.space_group_name_H-M   'P 1'
#
loop_
_entity.id
_entity.type
_entity.pdbx_description
1 polymer ?
#
loop_
_entity_poly.entity_id
_entity_poly.type
_entity_poly.pdbx_seq_one_letter_code
_entity_poly.pdbx_strand_id
1 'polypeptide(L)'
;MQENSTVNSAQALAAVSAALDSLPGGATRQEKTKLAAKILFLDFGIYPSAKVVREFTGQGSLTDISRDLQHFWDEFRKHMRMKLEVPEAPEALRATFGEALGKLWALSCEHADKRLEIFRRECQEQVDAAQIALEAACSSRTEAWAQVDTHKAQLAVMQERLDAAEKRAEAQAAEIGGLEAQVEGWKRQAEADAAARKQSEEKFMAELENERIERRTDAKRFEGEINFAKRQIEAARQVEKDVREQLQAEKNSKDIELATYRQRMNKAEESVVALRAENAEVISQKGWLEKKVEELQERVKELAKAGSAKAPRAPRRAALKRTTLR
;
A
#
# COMPACT_ATOMS: atom_id res chain seq x y z
N MET A 1 -49.96 -55.94 -42.60
CA MET A 1 -51.06 -56.82 -43.06
C MET A 1 -52.35 -56.71 -42.23
N GLN A 2 -52.35 -56.13 -41.02
CA GLN A 2 -53.56 -56.00 -40.18
C GLN A 2 -54.52 -54.86 -40.62
N GLU A 3 -54.02 -53.83 -41.31
CA GLU A 3 -54.85 -52.69 -41.76
C GLU A 3 -55.79 -53.06 -42.92
N ASN A 4 -55.37 -53.92 -43.86
CA ASN A 4 -56.26 -54.35 -44.94
C ASN A 4 -57.40 -55.25 -44.45
N SER A 5 -57.22 -55.99 -43.34
CA SER A 5 -58.30 -56.80 -42.76
C SER A 5 -59.37 -55.98 -42.07
N THR A 6 -59.01 -54.86 -41.44
CA THR A 6 -59.97 -53.99 -40.74
C THR A 6 -60.80 -53.17 -41.73
N VAL A 7 -60.19 -52.67 -42.79
CA VAL A 7 -60.89 -51.95 -43.88
C VAL A 7 -61.87 -52.88 -44.60
N ASN A 8 -61.49 -54.13 -44.89
CA ASN A 8 -62.39 -55.11 -45.52
C ASN A 8 -63.56 -55.50 -44.60
N SER A 9 -63.33 -55.60 -43.28
CA SER A 9 -64.41 -55.90 -42.33
C SER A 9 -65.46 -54.79 -42.23
N ALA A 10 -65.05 -53.52 -42.30
CA ALA A 10 -65.96 -52.38 -42.26
C ALA A 10 -66.81 -52.24 -43.54
N GLN A 11 -66.20 -52.53 -44.70
CA GLN A 11 -66.92 -52.57 -45.98
C GLN A 11 -67.86 -53.78 -46.06
N ALA A 12 -67.43 -54.95 -45.56
CA ALA A 12 -68.28 -56.12 -45.42
C ALA A 12 -69.48 -55.86 -44.49
N LEU A 13 -69.27 -55.10 -43.40
CA LEU A 13 -70.35 -54.64 -42.52
C LEU A 13 -71.42 -53.84 -43.26
N ALA A 14 -71.02 -52.83 -44.03
CA ALA A 14 -71.95 -51.99 -44.78
C ALA A 14 -72.68 -52.76 -45.90
N ALA A 15 -71.99 -53.67 -46.59
CA ALA A 15 -72.56 -54.45 -47.68
C ALA A 15 -73.58 -55.49 -47.17
N VAL A 16 -73.25 -56.19 -46.08
CA VAL A 16 -74.14 -57.17 -45.47
C VAL A 16 -75.35 -56.48 -44.83
N SER A 17 -75.18 -55.35 -44.15
CA SER A 17 -76.32 -54.60 -43.58
C SER A 17 -77.25 -54.05 -44.67
N ALA A 18 -76.71 -53.45 -45.74
CA ALA A 18 -77.50 -52.94 -46.85
C ALA A 18 -78.29 -54.07 -47.56
N ALA A 19 -77.68 -55.24 -47.72
CA ALA A 19 -78.35 -56.41 -48.29
C ALA A 19 -79.43 -56.97 -47.35
N LEU A 20 -79.21 -56.94 -46.03
CA LEU A 20 -80.21 -57.34 -45.04
C LEU A 20 -81.39 -56.36 -44.96
N ASP A 21 -81.16 -55.06 -45.14
CA ASP A 21 -82.20 -54.03 -45.17
C ASP A 21 -83.04 -54.07 -46.45
N SER A 22 -82.48 -54.60 -47.55
CA SER A 22 -83.18 -54.79 -48.82
C SER A 22 -84.16 -55.97 -48.83
N LEU A 23 -84.12 -56.83 -47.81
CA LEU A 23 -85.02 -57.97 -47.68
C LEU A 23 -86.40 -57.53 -47.15
N PRO A 24 -87.51 -58.05 -47.70
CA PRO A 24 -88.84 -57.72 -47.21
C PRO A 24 -89.00 -58.13 -45.73
N GLY A 25 -89.74 -57.33 -44.94
CA GLY A 25 -89.82 -57.43 -43.48
C GLY A 25 -90.33 -58.76 -42.88
N GLY A 26 -90.64 -59.76 -43.71
CA GLY A 26 -90.98 -61.13 -43.33
C GLY A 26 -89.91 -62.19 -43.65
N ALA A 27 -88.71 -61.81 -44.10
CA ALA A 27 -87.66 -62.76 -44.48
C ALA A 27 -87.28 -63.70 -43.33
N THR A 28 -87.22 -65.00 -43.63
CA THR A 28 -86.91 -66.01 -42.61
C THR A 28 -85.45 -65.93 -42.21
N ARG A 29 -85.18 -66.35 -40.98
CA ARG A 29 -83.83 -66.38 -40.41
C ARG A 29 -82.81 -67.09 -41.32
N GLN A 30 -83.18 -68.23 -41.89
CA GLN A 30 -82.28 -69.03 -42.73
C GLN A 30 -81.82 -68.25 -43.97
N GLU A 31 -82.73 -67.48 -44.58
CA GLU A 31 -82.44 -66.66 -45.76
C GLU A 31 -81.47 -65.53 -45.42
N LYS A 32 -81.66 -64.88 -44.27
CA LYS A 32 -80.71 -63.86 -43.77
C LYS A 32 -79.33 -64.43 -43.51
N THR A 33 -79.25 -65.62 -42.90
CA THR A 33 -77.99 -66.33 -42.64
C THR A 33 -77.28 -66.72 -43.94
N LYS A 34 -78.02 -67.26 -44.93
CA LYS A 34 -77.47 -67.67 -46.23
C LYS A 34 -76.97 -66.47 -47.03
N LEU A 35 -77.71 -65.36 -47.04
CA LEU A 35 -77.32 -64.14 -47.77
C LEU A 35 -76.05 -63.52 -47.15
N ALA A 36 -76.01 -63.35 -45.83
CA ALA A 36 -74.83 -62.87 -45.13
C ALA A 36 -73.61 -63.77 -45.35
N ALA A 37 -73.79 -65.11 -45.29
CA ALA A 37 -72.71 -66.06 -45.55
C ALA A 37 -72.19 -65.99 -46.99
N LYS A 38 -73.08 -65.77 -47.96
CA LYS A 38 -72.73 -65.64 -49.37
C LYS A 38 -71.91 -64.38 -49.63
N ILE A 39 -72.33 -63.22 -49.12
CA ILE A 39 -71.59 -61.95 -49.31
C ILE A 39 -70.23 -62.02 -48.61
N LEU A 40 -70.20 -62.46 -47.34
CA LEU A 40 -68.95 -62.57 -46.59
C LEU A 40 -67.93 -63.46 -47.30
N PHE A 41 -68.38 -64.62 -47.79
CA PHE A 41 -67.48 -65.60 -48.39
C PHE A 41 -67.11 -65.28 -49.85
N LEU A 42 -68.07 -64.91 -50.69
CA LEU A 42 -67.83 -64.71 -52.13
C LEU A 42 -67.27 -63.33 -52.46
N ASP A 43 -67.78 -62.28 -51.82
CA ASP A 43 -67.42 -60.91 -52.20
C ASP A 43 -66.21 -60.42 -51.41
N PHE A 44 -66.07 -60.84 -50.14
CA PHE A 44 -65.02 -60.35 -49.24
C PHE A 44 -63.98 -61.42 -48.83
N GLY A 45 -64.19 -62.69 -49.18
CA GLY A 45 -63.28 -63.78 -48.81
C GLY A 45 -63.18 -64.04 -47.30
N ILE A 46 -64.13 -63.52 -46.51
CA ILE A 46 -64.18 -63.69 -45.06
C ILE A 46 -64.95 -64.98 -44.75
N TYR A 47 -64.38 -65.84 -43.90
CA TYR A 47 -65.03 -67.08 -43.52
C TYR A 47 -66.28 -66.80 -42.65
N PRO A 48 -67.50 -67.19 -43.08
CA PRO A 48 -68.73 -66.96 -42.32
C PRO A 48 -68.82 -67.89 -41.11
N SER A 49 -68.27 -67.45 -39.99
CA SER A 49 -68.45 -68.10 -38.68
C SER A 49 -69.81 -67.74 -38.08
N ALA A 50 -70.42 -68.64 -37.30
CA ALA A 50 -71.73 -68.41 -36.68
C ALA A 50 -71.76 -67.15 -35.78
N LYS A 51 -70.63 -66.81 -35.14
CA LYS A 51 -70.50 -65.58 -34.34
C LYS A 51 -70.58 -64.33 -35.21
N VAL A 52 -69.83 -64.33 -36.31
CA VAL A 52 -69.74 -63.23 -37.26
C VAL A 52 -71.09 -63.02 -37.94
N VAL A 53 -71.74 -64.09 -38.42
CA VAL A 53 -73.06 -63.99 -39.05
C VAL A 53 -74.16 -63.57 -38.06
N ARG A 54 -74.04 -63.92 -36.77
CA ARG A 54 -74.95 -63.45 -35.73
C ARG A 54 -74.80 -61.96 -35.46
N GLU A 55 -73.57 -61.44 -35.45
CA GLU A 55 -73.29 -60.02 -35.29
C GLU A 55 -73.95 -59.19 -36.40
N PHE A 56 -74.08 -59.74 -37.61
CA PHE A 56 -74.77 -59.08 -38.73
C PHE A 56 -76.28 -59.25 -38.74
N THR A 57 -76.78 -60.46 -38.48
CA THR A 57 -78.21 -60.77 -38.64
C THR A 57 -79.04 -60.45 -37.39
N GLY A 58 -78.41 -60.32 -36.23
CA GLY A 58 -79.06 -59.97 -34.95
C GLY A 58 -80.13 -60.95 -34.46
N GLN A 59 -80.35 -62.06 -35.18
CA GLN A 59 -81.50 -62.96 -34.99
C GLN A 59 -81.07 -64.41 -34.81
N GLY A 60 -81.59 -65.04 -33.75
CA GLY A 60 -81.47 -66.48 -33.47
C GLY A 60 -80.30 -66.89 -32.58
N SER A 61 -80.37 -68.14 -32.08
CA SER A 61 -79.31 -68.77 -31.26
C SER A 61 -78.11 -69.21 -32.11
N LEU A 62 -76.91 -69.14 -31.56
CA LEU A 62 -75.65 -69.58 -32.22
C LEU A 62 -75.71 -71.02 -32.75
N THR A 63 -76.43 -71.92 -32.08
CA THR A 63 -76.59 -73.33 -32.49
C THR A 63 -77.32 -73.49 -33.81
N ASP A 64 -78.40 -72.75 -33.99
CA ASP A 64 -79.23 -72.84 -35.18
C ASP A 64 -78.59 -72.07 -36.37
N ILE A 65 -77.86 -70.96 -36.12
CA ILE A 65 -77.06 -70.27 -37.16
C ILE A 65 -75.99 -71.22 -37.70
N SER A 66 -75.37 -72.01 -36.80
CA SER A 66 -74.37 -73.01 -37.20
C SER A 66 -74.98 -74.10 -38.08
N ARG A 67 -76.21 -74.54 -37.79
CA ARG A 67 -76.95 -75.52 -38.60
C ARG A 67 -77.31 -74.97 -39.99
N ASP A 68 -77.76 -73.72 -40.05
CA ASP A 68 -78.05 -73.03 -41.31
C ASP A 68 -76.78 -72.82 -42.16
N LEU A 69 -75.65 -72.48 -41.52
CA LEU A 69 -74.34 -72.37 -42.18
C LEU A 69 -73.85 -73.72 -42.69
N GLN A 70 -74.03 -74.82 -41.95
CA GLN A 70 -73.70 -76.15 -42.44
C GLN A 70 -74.51 -76.50 -43.69
N HIS A 71 -75.82 -76.23 -43.69
CA HIS A 71 -76.66 -76.45 -44.85
C HIS A 71 -76.24 -75.59 -46.05
N PHE A 72 -75.88 -74.33 -45.82
CA PHE A 72 -75.31 -73.45 -46.84
C PHE A 72 -74.01 -74.02 -47.42
N TRP A 73 -73.09 -74.47 -46.57
CA TRP A 73 -71.83 -75.05 -47.02
C TRP A 73 -72.00 -76.35 -47.81
N ASP A 74 -72.98 -77.17 -47.43
CA ASP A 74 -73.27 -78.41 -48.15
C ASP A 74 -73.92 -78.15 -49.51
N GLU A 75 -74.81 -77.16 -49.63
CA GLU A 75 -75.33 -76.66 -50.91
C GLU A 75 -74.19 -76.07 -51.76
N PHE A 76 -73.35 -75.22 -51.17
CA PHE A 76 -72.24 -74.56 -51.85
C PHE A 76 -71.21 -75.55 -52.39
N ARG A 77 -70.83 -76.56 -51.59
CA ARG A 77 -69.91 -77.63 -52.02
C ARG A 77 -70.51 -78.50 -53.12
N LYS A 78 -71.82 -78.76 -53.11
CA LYS A 78 -72.51 -79.49 -54.19
C LYS A 78 -72.44 -78.70 -55.52
N HIS A 79 -72.56 -77.38 -55.47
CA HIS A 79 -72.49 -76.52 -56.67
C HIS A 79 -71.05 -76.21 -57.13
N MET A 80 -70.08 -76.10 -56.22
CA MET A 80 -68.68 -75.76 -56.53
C MET A 80 -67.79 -76.96 -56.89
N ARG A 81 -68.27 -78.21 -56.75
CA ARG A 81 -67.60 -79.36 -57.37
C ARG A 81 -67.73 -79.21 -58.88
N MET A 82 -66.75 -78.54 -59.49
CA MET A 82 -66.53 -78.56 -60.93
C MET A 82 -66.39 -80.01 -61.39
N LYS A 83 -67.51 -80.60 -61.81
CA LYS A 83 -67.51 -81.79 -62.65
C LYS A 83 -66.96 -81.35 -64.00
N LEU A 84 -65.70 -81.67 -64.27
CA LEU A 84 -65.16 -81.70 -65.63
C LEU A 84 -65.85 -82.84 -66.41
N GLU A 85 -67.14 -82.66 -66.70
CA GLU A 85 -67.88 -83.50 -67.63
C GLU A 85 -67.59 -82.97 -69.04
N VAL A 86 -66.48 -83.39 -69.62
CA VAL A 86 -66.23 -83.27 -71.07
C VAL A 86 -67.04 -84.39 -71.73
N PRO A 87 -68.16 -84.13 -72.44
CA PRO A 87 -69.17 -85.17 -72.70
C PRO A 87 -68.73 -86.37 -73.57
N GLU A 88 -67.56 -86.35 -74.22
CA GLU A 88 -67.11 -87.44 -75.11
C GLU A 88 -65.60 -87.78 -74.96
N ALA A 89 -64.97 -87.49 -73.81
CA ALA A 89 -63.58 -87.89 -73.59
C ALA A 89 -63.52 -89.26 -72.87
N PRO A 90 -62.78 -90.26 -73.41
CA PRO A 90 -62.59 -91.57 -72.77
C PRO A 90 -62.03 -91.42 -71.35
N GLU A 91 -62.52 -92.23 -70.40
CA GLU A 91 -62.09 -92.17 -68.99
C GLU A 91 -60.57 -92.25 -68.81
N ALA A 92 -59.90 -93.06 -69.64
CA ALA A 92 -58.45 -93.19 -69.66
C ALA A 92 -57.73 -91.86 -69.95
N LEU A 93 -58.29 -91.00 -70.81
CA LEU A 93 -57.72 -89.70 -71.14
C LEU A 93 -57.90 -88.71 -69.98
N ARG A 94 -59.05 -88.74 -69.29
CA ARG A 94 -59.29 -87.86 -68.12
C ARG A 94 -58.41 -88.23 -66.92
N ALA A 95 -58.23 -89.52 -66.68
CA ALA A 95 -57.36 -90.01 -65.60
C ALA A 95 -55.90 -89.57 -65.83
N THR A 96 -55.38 -89.75 -67.05
CA THR A 96 -54.00 -89.38 -67.41
C THR A 96 -53.77 -87.87 -67.40
N PHE A 97 -54.70 -87.05 -67.90
CA PHE A 97 -54.60 -85.60 -67.80
C PHE A 97 -54.70 -85.10 -66.35
N GLY A 98 -55.59 -85.67 -65.53
CA GLY A 98 -55.70 -85.34 -64.12
C GLY A 98 -54.43 -85.67 -63.33
N GLU A 99 -53.80 -86.82 -63.63
CA GLU A 99 -52.52 -87.21 -63.04
C GLU A 99 -51.38 -86.29 -63.48
N ALA A 100 -51.33 -85.90 -64.76
CA ALA A 100 -50.34 -84.96 -65.28
C ALA A 100 -50.47 -83.56 -64.65
N LEU A 101 -51.70 -83.05 -64.50
CA LEU A 101 -51.98 -81.79 -63.80
C LEU A 101 -51.62 -81.87 -62.32
N GLY A 102 -51.91 -83.00 -61.66
CA GLY A 102 -51.51 -83.24 -60.27
C GLY A 102 -49.99 -83.23 -60.09
N LYS A 103 -49.25 -83.85 -61.01
CA LYS A 103 -47.78 -83.83 -61.04
C LYS A 103 -47.23 -82.43 -61.28
N LEU A 104 -47.79 -81.68 -62.24
CA LEU A 104 -47.39 -80.30 -62.51
C LEU A 104 -47.64 -79.39 -61.30
N TRP A 105 -48.80 -79.54 -60.65
CA TRP A 105 -49.12 -78.81 -59.42
C TRP A 105 -48.14 -79.14 -58.30
N ALA A 106 -47.87 -80.43 -58.05
CA ALA A 106 -46.90 -80.85 -57.04
C ALA A 106 -45.50 -80.27 -57.30
N LEU A 107 -45.02 -80.31 -58.54
CA LEU A 107 -43.74 -79.73 -58.95
C LEU A 107 -43.72 -78.20 -58.74
N SER A 108 -44.83 -77.52 -59.05
CA SER A 108 -44.95 -76.07 -58.85
C SER A 108 -44.95 -75.69 -57.37
N CYS A 109 -45.61 -76.47 -56.51
CA CYS A 109 -45.60 -76.29 -55.06
C CYS A 109 -44.20 -76.53 -54.51
N GLU A 110 -43.53 -77.62 -54.91
CA GLU A 110 -42.16 -77.92 -54.47
C GLU A 110 -41.18 -76.80 -54.85
N HIS A 111 -41.31 -76.25 -56.06
CA HIS A 111 -40.47 -75.12 -56.49
C HIS A 111 -40.82 -73.82 -55.75
N ALA A 112 -42.09 -73.58 -55.44
CA ALA A 112 -42.51 -72.44 -54.62
C ALA A 112 -41.97 -72.54 -53.19
N ASP A 113 -42.04 -73.72 -52.58
CA ASP A 113 -41.52 -73.99 -51.23
C ASP A 113 -40.01 -73.77 -51.18
N LYS A 114 -39.25 -74.31 -52.14
CA LYS A 114 -37.79 -74.08 -52.25
C LYS A 114 -37.44 -72.60 -52.40
N ARG A 115 -38.14 -71.85 -53.26
CA ARG A 115 -37.92 -70.40 -53.40
C ARG A 115 -38.25 -69.65 -52.12
N LEU A 116 -39.29 -70.07 -51.40
CA LEU A 116 -39.71 -69.45 -50.17
C LEU A 116 -38.72 -69.74 -49.02
N GLU A 117 -38.13 -70.94 -48.97
CA GLU A 117 -37.04 -71.28 -48.05
C GLU A 117 -35.78 -70.45 -48.32
N ILE A 118 -35.38 -70.29 -49.58
CA ILE A 118 -34.26 -69.43 -49.97
C ILE A 118 -34.52 -67.98 -49.53
N PHE A 119 -35.71 -67.44 -49.85
CA PHE A 119 -36.07 -66.08 -49.47
C PHE A 119 -36.11 -65.88 -47.95
N ARG A 120 -36.60 -66.87 -47.18
CA ARG A 120 -36.57 -66.83 -45.71
C ARG A 120 -35.13 -66.77 -45.19
N ARG A 121 -34.23 -67.54 -45.78
CA ARG A 121 -32.81 -67.57 -45.39
C ARG A 121 -32.13 -66.24 -45.70
N GLU A 122 -32.34 -65.68 -46.88
CA GLU A 122 -31.82 -64.37 -47.27
C GLU A 122 -32.34 -63.25 -46.34
N CYS A 123 -33.62 -63.29 -45.98
CA CYS A 123 -34.20 -62.35 -45.02
C CYS A 123 -33.56 -62.50 -43.62
N GLN A 124 -33.33 -63.74 -43.16
CA GLN A 124 -32.67 -64.01 -41.88
C GLN A 124 -31.22 -63.51 -41.89
N GLU A 125 -30.46 -63.79 -42.95
CA GLU A 125 -29.10 -63.29 -43.11
C GLU A 125 -29.03 -61.75 -43.12
N GLN A 126 -29.99 -61.07 -43.77
CA GLN A 126 -30.09 -59.61 -43.72
C GLN A 126 -30.42 -59.09 -42.32
N VAL A 127 -31.31 -59.76 -41.59
CA VAL A 127 -31.66 -59.38 -40.21
C VAL A 127 -30.47 -59.57 -39.29
N ASP A 128 -29.74 -60.69 -39.40
CA ASP A 128 -28.56 -60.98 -38.58
C ASP A 128 -27.44 -59.98 -38.89
N ALA A 129 -27.20 -59.67 -40.17
CA ALA A 129 -26.23 -58.65 -40.57
C ALA A 129 -26.60 -57.26 -40.04
N ALA A 130 -27.88 -56.89 -40.08
CA ALA A 130 -28.36 -55.62 -39.54
C ALA A 130 -28.25 -55.56 -38.01
N GLN A 131 -28.48 -56.67 -37.31
CA GLN A 131 -28.30 -56.76 -35.85
C GLN A 131 -26.84 -56.59 -35.46
N ILE A 132 -25.92 -57.29 -36.13
CA ILE A 132 -24.47 -57.15 -35.89
C ILE A 132 -24.01 -55.70 -36.14
N ALA A 133 -24.47 -55.09 -37.23
CA ALA A 133 -24.15 -53.69 -37.53
C ALA A 133 -24.71 -52.72 -36.48
N LEU A 134 -25.93 -52.97 -35.97
CA LEU A 134 -26.54 -52.17 -34.91
C LEU A 134 -25.76 -52.32 -33.59
N GLU A 135 -25.36 -53.53 -33.22
CA GLU A 135 -24.55 -53.78 -32.02
C GLU A 135 -23.19 -53.08 -32.10
N ALA A 136 -22.52 -53.17 -33.25
CA ALA A 136 -21.26 -52.47 -33.49
C ALA A 136 -21.41 -50.94 -33.46
N ALA A 137 -22.50 -50.40 -34.02
CA ALA A 137 -22.80 -48.98 -33.94
C ALA A 137 -23.11 -48.53 -32.50
N CYS A 138 -23.83 -49.36 -31.74
CA CYS A 138 -24.13 -49.10 -30.34
C CYS A 138 -22.87 -49.12 -29.47
N SER A 139 -21.97 -50.10 -29.65
CA SER A 139 -20.71 -50.17 -28.91
C SER A 139 -19.81 -48.97 -29.21
N SER A 140 -19.62 -48.64 -30.50
CA SER A 140 -18.86 -47.46 -30.91
C SER A 140 -19.45 -46.16 -30.34
N ARG A 141 -20.78 -46.03 -30.31
CA ARG A 141 -21.45 -44.89 -29.69
C ARG A 141 -21.17 -44.84 -28.19
N THR A 142 -21.22 -45.96 -27.47
CA THR A 142 -20.93 -45.97 -26.03
C THR A 142 -19.49 -45.61 -25.72
N GLU A 143 -18.53 -46.07 -26.54
CA GLU A 143 -17.12 -45.70 -26.40
C GLU A 143 -16.90 -44.21 -26.66
N ALA A 144 -17.54 -43.65 -27.70
CA ALA A 144 -17.49 -42.22 -27.98
C ALA A 144 -18.07 -41.38 -26.84
N TRP A 145 -19.18 -41.80 -26.23
CA TRP A 145 -19.74 -41.12 -25.05
C TRP A 145 -18.80 -41.20 -23.84
N ALA A 146 -18.18 -42.36 -23.59
CA ALA A 146 -17.20 -42.49 -22.53
C ALA A 146 -15.98 -41.57 -22.75
N GLN A 147 -15.51 -41.42 -24.00
CA GLN A 147 -14.45 -40.47 -24.34
C GLN A 147 -14.89 -39.01 -24.12
N VAL A 148 -16.12 -38.66 -24.50
CA VAL A 148 -16.66 -37.32 -24.24
C VAL A 148 -16.71 -37.03 -22.74
N ASP A 149 -17.15 -37.99 -21.91
CA ASP A 149 -17.24 -37.80 -20.47
C ASP A 149 -15.86 -37.71 -19.80
N THR A 150 -14.88 -38.50 -20.25
CA THR A 150 -13.49 -38.38 -19.78
C THR A 150 -12.88 -37.02 -20.16
N HIS A 151 -13.11 -36.53 -21.39
CA HIS A 151 -12.65 -35.21 -21.80
C HIS A 151 -13.35 -34.07 -21.05
N LYS A 152 -14.65 -34.20 -20.76
CA LYS A 152 -15.35 -33.23 -19.89
C LYS A 152 -14.76 -33.19 -18.48
N ALA A 153 -14.46 -34.35 -17.89
CA ALA A 153 -13.82 -34.42 -16.59
C ALA A 153 -12.41 -33.80 -16.61
N GLN A 154 -11.62 -34.06 -17.66
CA GLN A 154 -10.32 -33.42 -17.85
C GLN A 154 -10.43 -31.91 -18.00
N LEU A 155 -11.40 -31.42 -18.78
CA LEU A 155 -11.67 -30.00 -18.95
C LEU A 155 -12.04 -29.33 -17.61
N ALA A 156 -12.90 -29.95 -16.81
CA ALA A 156 -13.27 -29.44 -15.49
C ALA A 156 -12.04 -29.32 -14.58
N VAL A 157 -11.19 -30.35 -14.53
CA VAL A 157 -9.93 -30.31 -13.74
C VAL A 157 -8.98 -29.22 -14.25
N MET A 158 -8.88 -29.03 -15.57
CA MET A 158 -8.04 -27.96 -16.12
C MET A 158 -8.60 -26.56 -15.81
N GLN A 159 -9.94 -26.39 -15.84
CA GLN A 159 -10.59 -25.14 -15.43
C GLN A 159 -10.33 -24.84 -13.96
N GLU A 160 -10.49 -25.81 -13.06
CA GLU A 160 -10.17 -25.64 -11.64
C GLU A 160 -8.70 -25.25 -11.41
N ARG A 161 -7.78 -25.83 -12.19
CA ARG A 161 -6.35 -25.48 -12.14
C ARG A 161 -6.09 -24.07 -12.65
N LEU A 162 -6.79 -23.62 -13.70
CA LEU A 162 -6.71 -22.25 -14.21
C LEU A 162 -7.25 -21.26 -13.17
N ASP A 163 -8.45 -21.48 -12.64
CA ASP A 163 -9.04 -20.63 -11.59
C ASP A 163 -8.13 -20.53 -10.36
N ALA A 164 -7.50 -21.64 -9.95
CA ALA A 164 -6.55 -21.63 -8.85
C ALA A 164 -5.25 -20.90 -9.19
N ALA A 165 -4.79 -20.94 -10.45
CA ALA A 165 -3.62 -20.20 -10.90
C ALA A 165 -3.90 -18.70 -11.01
N GLU A 166 -5.08 -18.31 -11.52
CA GLU A 166 -5.53 -16.93 -11.59
C GLU A 166 -5.63 -16.29 -10.20
N LYS A 167 -6.27 -16.97 -9.24
CA LYS A 167 -6.31 -16.50 -7.84
C LYS A 167 -4.93 -16.32 -7.22
N ARG A 168 -3.98 -17.21 -7.53
CA ARG A 168 -2.58 -17.06 -7.07
C ARG A 168 -1.90 -15.86 -7.72
N ALA A 169 -2.11 -15.64 -9.01
CA ALA A 169 -1.56 -14.50 -9.73
C ALA A 169 -2.13 -13.17 -9.20
N GLU A 170 -3.43 -13.11 -8.91
CA GLU A 170 -4.08 -11.96 -8.29
C GLU A 170 -3.52 -11.67 -6.89
N ALA A 171 -3.35 -12.71 -6.07
CA ALA A 171 -2.74 -12.58 -4.75
C ALA A 171 -1.30 -12.05 -4.82
N GLN A 172 -0.49 -12.59 -5.74
CA GLN A 172 0.87 -12.12 -5.98
C GLN A 172 0.90 -10.68 -6.50
N ALA A 173 -0.01 -10.30 -7.40
CA ALA A 173 -0.11 -8.92 -7.88
C ALA A 173 -0.47 -7.95 -6.75
N ALA A 174 -1.37 -8.35 -5.84
CA ALA A 174 -1.71 -7.56 -4.67
C ALA A 174 -0.53 -7.44 -3.69
N GLU A 175 0.23 -8.51 -3.46
CA GLU A 175 1.46 -8.49 -2.65
C GLU A 175 2.52 -7.57 -3.26
N ILE A 176 2.76 -7.67 -4.57
CA ILE A 176 3.71 -6.80 -5.29
C ILE A 176 3.27 -5.34 -5.17
N GLY A 177 2.00 -5.02 -5.43
CA GLY A 177 1.49 -3.66 -5.28
C GLY A 177 1.62 -3.13 -3.84
N GLY A 178 1.42 -3.99 -2.84
CA GLY A 178 1.64 -3.65 -1.43
C GLY A 178 3.12 -3.37 -1.11
N LEU A 179 4.05 -4.18 -1.64
CA LEU A 179 5.48 -4.00 -1.48
C LEU A 179 5.98 -2.74 -2.20
N GLU A 180 5.47 -2.46 -3.41
CA GLU A 180 5.79 -1.24 -4.16
C GLU A 180 5.33 0.02 -3.39
N ALA A 181 4.12 0.00 -2.83
CA ALA A 181 3.61 1.09 -2.00
C ALA A 181 4.47 1.28 -0.73
N GLN A 182 4.95 0.20 -0.11
CA GLN A 182 5.89 0.28 1.00
C GLN A 182 7.21 0.90 0.53
N VAL A 183 7.84 0.41 -0.54
CA VAL A 183 9.10 0.95 -1.06
C VAL A 183 8.97 2.45 -1.35
N GLU A 184 7.88 2.88 -1.99
CA GLU A 184 7.62 4.31 -2.22
C GLU A 184 7.45 5.09 -0.91
N GLY A 185 6.78 4.52 0.09
CA GLY A 185 6.68 5.11 1.42
C GLY A 185 8.06 5.31 2.08
N TRP A 186 8.91 4.29 2.02
CA TRP A 186 10.27 4.34 2.59
C TRP A 186 11.18 5.33 1.84
N LYS A 187 11.06 5.42 0.50
CA LYS A 187 11.76 6.44 -0.29
C LYS A 187 11.36 7.86 0.12
N ARG A 188 10.05 8.13 0.22
CA ARG A 188 9.55 9.44 0.65
C ARG A 188 10.01 9.79 2.06
N GLN A 189 10.03 8.82 2.97
CA GLN A 189 10.54 9.02 4.32
C GLN A 189 12.04 9.33 4.30
N ALA A 190 12.84 8.58 3.54
CA ALA A 190 14.27 8.83 3.41
C ALA A 190 14.58 10.21 2.79
N GLU A 191 13.80 10.64 1.79
CA GLU A 191 13.90 11.98 1.20
C GLU A 191 13.53 13.08 2.21
N ALA A 192 12.47 12.88 2.99
CA ALA A 192 12.06 13.81 4.04
C ALA A 192 13.12 13.91 5.15
N ASP A 193 13.67 12.79 5.58
CA ASP A 193 14.75 12.73 6.58
C ASP A 193 16.03 13.40 6.06
N ALA A 194 16.38 13.18 4.79
CA ALA A 194 17.53 13.84 4.16
C ALA A 194 17.34 15.36 4.05
N ALA A 195 16.14 15.80 3.66
CA ALA A 195 15.80 17.23 3.61
C ALA A 195 15.84 17.86 5.01
N ALA A 196 15.30 17.19 6.02
CA ALA A 196 15.33 17.65 7.42
C ALA A 196 16.76 17.76 7.96
N ARG A 197 17.63 16.77 7.67
CA ARG A 197 19.06 16.80 8.03
C ARG A 197 19.75 18.00 7.37
N LYS A 198 19.59 18.18 6.07
CA LYS A 198 20.17 19.31 5.34
C LYS A 198 19.72 20.65 5.93
N GLN A 199 18.43 20.79 6.23
CA GLN A 199 17.92 22.01 6.87
C GLN A 199 18.51 22.22 8.28
N SER A 200 18.70 21.15 9.05
CA SER A 200 19.35 21.24 10.37
C SER A 200 20.82 21.64 10.27
N GLU A 201 21.55 21.13 9.27
CA GLU A 201 22.93 21.50 8.98
C GLU A 201 23.03 22.96 8.56
N GLU A 202 22.15 23.43 7.67
CA GLU A 202 22.10 24.83 7.25
C GLU A 202 21.84 25.78 8.43
N LYS A 203 20.89 25.43 9.32
CA LYS A 203 20.62 26.19 10.55
C LYS A 203 21.83 26.20 11.48
N PHE A 204 22.45 25.05 11.72
CA PHE A 204 23.62 24.94 12.57
C PHE A 204 24.81 25.74 12.02
N MET A 205 25.02 25.73 10.70
CA MET A 205 26.07 26.52 10.06
C MET A 205 25.79 28.03 10.17
N ALA A 206 24.52 28.45 10.05
CA ALA A 206 24.13 29.83 10.25
C ALA A 206 24.33 30.27 11.72
N GLU A 207 23.94 29.44 12.68
CA GLU A 207 24.18 29.67 14.11
C GLU A 207 25.68 29.77 14.41
N LEU A 208 26.50 28.86 13.88
CA LEU A 208 27.94 28.88 14.07
C LEU A 208 28.59 30.15 13.49
N GLU A 209 28.13 30.62 12.33
CA GLU A 209 28.63 31.87 11.75
C GLU A 209 28.19 33.10 12.56
N ASN A 210 26.94 33.11 13.04
CA ASN A 210 26.47 34.16 13.94
C ASN A 210 27.30 34.22 15.22
N GLU A 211 27.57 33.08 15.88
CA GLU A 211 28.44 33.06 17.05
C GLU A 211 29.87 33.51 16.74
N ARG A 212 30.40 33.21 15.54
CA ARG A 212 31.73 33.69 15.11
C ARG A 212 31.74 35.21 14.94
N ILE A 213 30.67 35.77 14.38
CA ILE A 213 30.51 37.23 14.24
C ILE A 213 30.41 37.87 15.62
N GLU A 214 29.58 37.33 16.52
CA GLU A 214 29.43 37.82 17.89
C GLU A 214 30.77 37.81 18.64
N ARG A 215 31.49 36.68 18.64
CA ARG A 215 32.83 36.58 19.25
C ARG A 215 33.81 37.60 18.66
N ARG A 216 33.78 37.83 17.34
CA ARG A 216 34.61 38.85 16.68
C ARG A 216 34.22 40.26 17.12
N THR A 217 32.93 40.55 17.26
CA THR A 217 32.47 41.87 17.72
C THR A 217 32.83 42.12 19.18
N ASP A 218 32.70 41.13 20.04
CA ASP A 218 33.08 41.23 21.45
C ASP A 218 34.59 41.36 21.61
N ALA A 219 35.38 40.60 20.84
CA ALA A 219 36.84 40.78 20.80
C ALA A 219 37.23 42.22 20.41
N LYS A 220 36.58 42.82 19.40
CA LYS A 220 36.80 44.22 19.01
C LYS A 220 36.38 45.20 20.12
N ARG A 221 35.28 44.94 20.83
CA ARG A 221 34.85 45.76 21.98
C ARG A 221 35.88 45.72 23.09
N PHE A 222 36.32 44.52 23.50
CA PHE A 222 37.36 44.36 24.52
C PHE A 222 38.69 44.99 24.10
N GLU A 223 39.10 44.87 22.83
CA GLU A 223 40.28 45.56 22.32
C GLU A 223 40.14 47.09 22.43
N GLY A 224 38.95 47.62 22.10
CA GLY A 224 38.61 49.03 22.28
C GLY A 224 38.70 49.47 23.75
N GLU A 225 38.11 48.71 24.67
CA GLU A 225 38.16 48.97 26.11
C GLU A 225 39.60 48.92 26.65
N ILE A 226 40.39 47.92 26.25
CA ILE A 226 41.81 47.79 26.60
C ILE A 226 42.60 49.00 26.10
N ASN A 227 42.38 49.42 24.85
CA ASN A 227 43.08 50.56 24.28
C ASN A 227 42.68 51.88 24.96
N PHE A 228 41.40 52.03 25.31
CA PHE A 228 40.93 53.16 26.10
C PHE A 228 41.57 53.18 27.49
N ALA A 229 41.58 52.06 28.20
CA ALA A 229 42.25 51.93 29.49
C ALA A 229 43.76 52.20 29.40
N LYS A 230 44.44 51.72 28.35
CA LYS A 230 45.86 52.04 28.09
C LYS A 230 46.07 53.55 27.94
N ARG A 231 45.23 54.23 27.15
CA ARG A 231 45.29 55.69 27.00
C ARG A 231 45.04 56.42 28.31
N GLN A 232 44.10 55.95 29.13
CA GLN A 232 43.86 56.53 30.46
C GLN A 232 45.07 56.34 31.39
N ILE A 233 45.69 55.17 31.38
CA ILE A 233 46.91 54.90 32.15
C ILE A 233 48.06 55.78 31.66
N GLU A 234 48.24 55.94 30.35
CA GLU A 234 49.26 56.83 29.78
C GLU A 234 49.02 58.30 30.15
N ALA A 235 47.77 58.77 30.07
CA ALA A 235 47.40 60.11 30.51
C ALA A 235 47.67 60.29 32.02
N ALA A 236 47.30 59.32 32.85
CA ALA A 236 47.58 59.35 34.29
C ALA A 236 49.08 59.36 34.59
N ARG A 237 49.89 58.57 33.85
CA ARG A 237 51.35 58.58 33.96
C ARG A 237 51.96 59.91 33.55
N GLN A 238 51.42 60.56 32.52
CA GLN A 238 51.89 61.88 32.11
C GLN A 238 51.55 62.92 33.18
N VAL A 239 50.33 62.91 33.73
CA VAL A 239 49.95 63.78 34.85
C VAL A 239 50.83 63.51 36.07
N GLU A 240 51.09 62.24 36.41
CA GLU A 240 52.02 61.89 37.50
C GLU A 240 53.43 62.44 37.25
N LYS A 241 53.93 62.33 36.02
CA LYS A 241 55.23 62.88 35.63
C LYS A 241 55.26 64.40 35.75
N ASP A 242 54.24 65.09 35.25
CA ASP A 242 54.13 66.55 35.31
C ASP A 242 54.05 67.02 36.78
N VAL A 243 53.26 66.36 37.62
CA VAL A 243 53.18 66.64 39.07
C VAL A 243 54.52 66.38 39.76
N ARG A 244 55.24 65.32 39.38
CA ARG A 244 56.57 65.03 39.93
C ARG A 244 57.60 66.07 39.52
N GLU A 245 57.57 66.55 38.29
CA GLU A 245 58.41 67.64 37.80
C GLU A 245 58.08 68.95 38.52
N GLN A 246 56.81 69.28 38.70
CA GLN A 246 56.36 70.43 39.49
C GLN A 246 56.83 70.32 40.96
N LEU A 247 56.65 69.17 41.60
CA LEU A 247 57.14 68.94 42.96
C LEU A 247 58.66 69.08 43.05
N GLN A 248 59.41 68.61 42.04
CA GLN A 248 60.85 68.77 42.00
C GLN A 248 61.25 70.24 41.80
N ALA A 249 60.55 70.98 40.95
CA ALA A 249 60.76 72.40 40.76
C ALA A 249 60.46 73.19 42.04
N GLU A 250 59.35 72.88 42.74
CA GLU A 250 58.99 73.45 44.04
C GLU A 250 60.05 73.13 45.09
N LYS A 251 60.51 71.88 45.20
CA LYS A 251 61.61 71.50 46.10
C LYS A 251 62.88 72.29 45.81
N ASN A 252 63.29 72.36 44.54
CA ASN A 252 64.46 73.14 44.14
C ASN A 252 64.27 74.63 44.48
N SER A 253 63.07 75.18 44.29
CA SER A 253 62.75 76.57 44.66
C SER A 253 62.86 76.79 46.17
N LYS A 254 62.35 75.85 46.99
CA LYS A 254 62.44 75.88 48.45
C LYS A 254 63.87 75.67 48.93
N ASP A 255 64.67 74.85 48.25
CA ASP A 255 66.09 74.70 48.55
C ASP A 255 66.86 75.98 48.25
N ILE A 256 66.52 76.69 47.16
CA ILE A 256 67.06 78.03 46.86
C ILE A 256 66.63 79.02 47.94
N GLU A 257 65.34 79.06 48.31
CA GLU A 257 64.85 79.91 49.40
C GLU A 257 65.60 79.61 50.71
N LEU A 258 65.74 78.34 51.10
CA LEU A 258 66.50 77.91 52.27
C LEU A 258 67.97 78.30 52.18
N ALA A 259 68.61 78.18 51.02
CA ALA A 259 69.97 78.64 50.81
C ALA A 259 70.08 80.16 50.99
N THR A 260 69.13 80.94 50.49
CA THR A 260 69.09 82.39 50.73
C THR A 260 68.83 82.74 52.19
N TYR A 261 67.95 82.00 52.88
CA TYR A 261 67.73 82.17 54.33
C TYR A 261 68.98 81.82 55.13
N ARG A 262 69.67 80.73 54.79
CA ARG A 262 70.97 80.35 55.39
C ARG A 262 72.02 81.42 55.12
N GLN A 263 72.10 81.96 53.91
CA GLN A 263 73.03 83.05 53.59
C GLN A 263 72.70 84.32 54.39
N ARG A 264 71.42 84.66 54.56
CA ARG A 264 70.99 85.78 55.41
C ARG A 264 71.32 85.54 56.87
N MET A 265 71.11 84.31 57.38
CA MET A 265 71.50 83.93 58.74
C MET A 265 73.00 84.01 58.93
N ASN A 266 73.81 83.46 58.03
CA ASN A 266 75.26 83.55 58.10
C ASN A 266 75.73 85.01 58.09
N LYS A 267 75.15 85.87 57.24
CA LYS A 267 75.45 87.32 57.26
C LYS A 267 75.04 87.98 58.58
N ALA A 268 73.91 87.59 59.16
CA ALA A 268 73.49 88.07 60.47
C ALA A 268 74.44 87.57 61.57
N GLU A 269 74.86 86.31 61.55
CA GLU A 269 75.85 85.73 62.45
C GLU A 269 77.21 86.43 62.31
N GLU A 270 77.69 86.68 61.09
CA GLU A 270 78.88 87.48 60.80
C GLU A 270 78.75 88.88 61.41
N SER A 271 77.59 89.53 61.25
CA SER A 271 77.34 90.85 61.87
C SER A 271 77.32 90.77 63.40
N VAL A 272 76.80 89.70 64.00
CA VAL A 272 76.84 89.47 65.45
C VAL A 272 78.27 89.24 65.93
N VAL A 273 79.08 88.48 65.18
CA VAL A 273 80.50 88.29 65.48
C VAL A 273 81.27 89.60 65.36
N ALA A 274 81.00 90.41 64.33
CA ALA A 274 81.59 91.74 64.18
C ALA A 274 81.22 92.65 65.35
N LEU A 275 79.94 92.72 65.74
CA LEU A 275 79.48 93.48 66.92
C LEU A 275 80.05 92.95 68.24
N ARG A 276 80.33 91.64 68.34
CA ARG A 276 81.04 91.06 69.50
C ARG A 276 82.51 91.47 69.52
N ALA A 277 83.17 91.52 68.36
CA ALA A 277 84.54 92.00 68.25
C ALA A 277 84.62 93.50 68.59
N GLU A 278 83.70 94.33 68.08
CA GLU A 278 83.57 95.74 68.46
C GLU A 278 83.31 95.90 69.97
N ASN A 279 82.44 95.08 70.57
CA ASN A 279 82.25 95.09 72.02
C ASN A 279 83.53 94.69 72.78
N ALA A 280 84.28 93.71 72.31
CA ALA A 280 85.56 93.33 72.92
C ALA A 280 86.59 94.47 72.80
N GLU A 281 86.57 95.21 71.70
CA GLU A 281 87.39 96.39 71.49
C GLU A 281 86.96 97.57 72.38
N VAL A 282 85.66 97.78 72.57
CA VAL A 282 85.14 98.76 73.54
C VAL A 282 85.47 98.34 74.98
N ILE A 283 85.43 97.05 75.31
CA ILE A 283 85.86 96.53 76.61
C ILE A 283 87.36 96.73 76.81
N SER A 284 88.18 96.52 75.78
CA SER A 284 89.63 96.75 75.87
C SER A 284 89.97 98.24 75.97
N GLN A 285 89.25 99.11 75.23
CA GLN A 285 89.33 100.57 75.36
C GLN A 285 88.88 101.03 76.75
N LYS A 286 87.78 100.45 77.28
CA LYS A 286 87.31 100.69 78.66
C LYS A 286 88.37 100.27 79.67
N GLY A 287 88.94 99.07 79.54
CA GLY A 287 90.01 98.59 80.43
C GLY A 287 91.29 99.42 80.34
N TRP A 288 91.62 99.95 79.16
CA TRP A 288 92.73 100.88 78.97
C TRP A 288 92.47 102.23 79.65
N LEU A 289 91.24 102.76 79.53
CA LEU A 289 90.83 103.99 80.23
C LEU A 289 90.79 103.79 81.75
N GLU A 290 90.31 102.65 82.23
CA GLU A 290 90.28 102.30 83.66
C GLU A 290 91.69 102.21 84.25
N LYS A 291 92.64 101.57 83.56
CA LYS A 291 94.06 101.58 83.97
C LYS A 291 94.67 102.97 83.98
N LYS A 292 94.29 103.83 83.04
CA LYS A 292 94.73 105.23 82.98
C LYS A 292 94.16 106.07 84.13
N VAL A 293 92.94 105.73 84.57
CA VAL A 293 92.33 106.29 85.77
C VAL A 293 93.02 105.79 87.04
N GLU A 294 93.42 104.51 87.12
CA GLU A 294 94.22 103.97 88.22
C GLU A 294 95.60 104.64 88.31
N GLU A 295 96.31 104.83 87.19
CA GLU A 295 97.60 105.57 87.16
C GLU A 295 97.47 107.03 87.61
N LEU A 296 96.34 107.69 87.29
CA LEU A 296 96.04 109.04 87.77
C LEU A 296 95.68 109.06 89.26
N GLN A 297 95.06 108.00 89.78
CA GLN A 297 94.72 107.86 91.20
C GLN A 297 95.95 107.54 92.07
N GLU A 298 96.94 106.80 91.58
CA GLU A 298 98.21 106.57 92.29
C GLU A 298 99.09 107.83 92.35
N ARG A 299 99.11 108.63 91.27
CA ARG A 299 99.78 109.96 91.27
C ARG A 299 99.18 110.97 92.25
N VAL A 300 97.91 110.82 92.63
CA VAL A 300 97.26 111.65 93.65
C VAL A 300 97.58 111.16 95.08
N LYS A 301 97.89 109.88 95.28
CA LYS A 301 98.25 109.32 96.59
C LYS A 301 99.68 109.67 97.02
N GLU A 302 100.63 109.75 96.08
CA GLU A 302 102.04 110.09 96.35
C GLU A 302 102.24 111.55 96.82
N LEU A 303 101.35 112.49 96.45
CA LEU A 303 101.49 113.91 96.79
C LEU A 303 100.87 114.32 98.15
N ALA A 304 100.37 113.37 98.95
CA ALA A 304 99.50 113.71 100.08
C ALA A 304 100.08 113.64 101.51
N LYS A 305 101.25 113.04 101.84
CA LYS A 305 101.62 112.85 103.27
C LYS A 305 103.12 112.89 103.66
N ALA A 306 103.78 114.05 103.50
CA ALA A 306 104.91 114.49 104.32
C ALA A 306 104.67 115.91 104.89
N GLY A 307 104.30 115.97 106.18
CA GLY A 307 104.34 117.16 107.06
C GLY A 307 103.01 117.88 107.37
N SER A 308 102.58 118.12 108.62
CA SER A 308 102.31 117.25 109.78
C SER A 308 101.22 117.92 110.67
N ALA A 309 100.49 117.11 111.46
CA ALA A 309 99.81 117.45 112.73
C ALA A 309 98.66 118.52 112.81
N LYS A 310 97.51 118.02 113.26
CA LYS A 310 96.27 118.64 113.81
C LYS A 310 96.52 119.80 114.80
N ALA A 311 95.63 120.75 115.11
CA ALA A 311 94.18 121.01 114.95
C ALA A 311 93.91 122.44 115.51
N PRO A 312 92.72 123.09 115.48
CA PRO A 312 91.44 122.89 114.76
C PRO A 312 91.20 124.06 113.76
N ARG A 313 91.20 123.86 112.43
CA ARG A 313 91.50 125.03 111.56
C ARG A 313 91.37 124.81 110.04
N ALA A 314 91.20 125.95 109.35
CA ALA A 314 91.91 126.43 108.14
C ALA A 314 91.47 125.94 106.74
N PRO A 315 91.89 126.61 105.65
CA PRO A 315 91.59 128.01 105.30
C PRO A 315 91.29 128.25 103.79
N ARG A 316 90.78 129.47 103.52
CA ARG A 316 91.05 130.48 102.44
C ARG A 316 91.61 130.02 101.06
N ARG A 317 90.97 130.35 99.92
CA ARG A 317 90.82 131.64 99.17
C ARG A 317 92.05 132.11 98.36
N ALA A 318 91.83 132.28 97.05
CA ALA A 318 92.33 133.27 96.06
C ALA A 318 92.87 132.59 94.77
N ALA A 319 92.17 132.60 93.64
CA ALA A 319 92.01 133.66 92.62
C ALA A 319 93.12 133.69 91.55
N LEU A 320 92.74 133.51 90.27
CA LEU A 320 93.35 133.95 88.97
C LEU A 320 92.80 133.00 87.87
N LYS A 321 91.88 133.40 86.96
CA LYS A 321 91.98 134.20 85.72
C LYS A 321 92.57 133.48 84.48
N ARG A 322 91.77 133.53 83.38
CA ARG A 322 92.10 133.52 81.93
C ARG A 322 92.51 132.13 81.35
N THR A 323 92.17 131.71 80.12
CA THR A 323 91.63 132.35 78.90
C THR A 323 91.16 131.27 77.89
N THR A 324 90.06 131.55 77.18
CA THR A 324 89.70 131.27 75.76
C THR A 324 90.59 130.40 74.85
N LEU A 325 89.97 129.50 74.06
CA LEU A 325 89.77 129.60 72.59
C LEU A 325 89.18 128.31 71.99
N ARG A 326 88.23 128.49 71.06
CA ARG A 326 87.66 127.58 70.02
C ARG A 326 87.35 126.13 70.38
#